data_AF-A0A4R3LSI7-F1
#
_entry.id   AF-A0A4R3LSI7-F1
#
_cell.length_a   1.000
_cell.length_b   1.000
_cell.length_c   1.000
_cell.angle_alpha   90.00
_cell.angle_beta   90.00
_cell.angle_gamma   90.00
#
_symmetry.space_group_name_H-M   'P 1'
#
loop_
_entity.id
_entity.type
_entity.pdbx_description
1 polymer ?
#
loop_
_entity_poly.entity_id
_entity_poly.type
_entity_poly.pdbx_seq_one_letter_code
_entity_poly.pdbx_strand_id
1 'polypeptide(L)'
;MAVTREQIFAVADELDTAGQKPTLAAVRKALGGGSFTTISEAMNEWRARKASQAAPIREPAPPAVADRLAEAGTEIWSLALELANARLASEREALEQARQEAEQARREAAELADQLTGELDEARARIEALERERREAEQAAAGLRGQLAEAQEQAHTAEARAAELRTELDRAHQESAQARQALAEAREEAATLRGRLEASSEQMAALIARLAPSDGQGRGRK
;
A
#
# COMPACT_ATOMS: atom_id res chain seq x y z
N MET A 1 -59.27 -67.35 73.05
CA MET A 1 -58.20 -66.33 73.11
C MET A 1 -57.46 -66.36 71.78
N ALA A 2 -57.17 -65.22 71.17
CA ALA A 2 -56.47 -65.16 69.88
C ALA A 2 -54.95 -65.33 70.10
N VAL A 3 -54.33 -66.23 69.33
CA VAL A 3 -52.88 -66.43 69.32
C VAL A 3 -52.21 -65.22 68.67
N THR A 4 -51.18 -64.65 69.31
CA THR A 4 -50.50 -63.45 68.80
C THR A 4 -49.28 -63.79 67.94
N ARG A 5 -48.87 -62.84 67.09
CA ARG A 5 -47.70 -62.95 66.22
C ARG A 5 -46.40 -63.23 67.00
N GLU A 6 -46.22 -62.57 68.14
CA GLU A 6 -45.04 -62.75 68.99
C GLU A 6 -44.95 -64.16 69.57
N GLN A 7 -46.09 -64.74 69.99
CA GLN A 7 -46.15 -66.11 70.46
C GLN A 7 -45.81 -67.12 69.36
N ILE A 8 -46.26 -66.86 68.13
CA ILE A 8 -45.93 -67.68 66.96
C ILE A 8 -44.43 -67.64 66.67
N PHE A 9 -43.80 -66.48 66.78
CA PHE A 9 -42.36 -66.32 66.55
C PHE A 9 -41.55 -67.03 67.65
N ALA A 10 -41.92 -66.86 68.92
CA ALA A 10 -41.25 -67.51 70.04
C ALA A 10 -41.30 -69.04 69.92
N VAL A 11 -42.46 -69.61 69.58
CA VAL A 11 -42.60 -71.06 69.37
C VAL A 11 -41.85 -71.53 68.12
N ALA A 12 -41.83 -70.74 67.05
CA ALA A 12 -41.06 -71.06 65.86
C ALA A 12 -39.55 -71.08 66.16
N ASP A 13 -39.05 -70.12 66.93
CA ASP A 13 -37.66 -70.07 67.41
C ASP A 13 -37.33 -71.23 68.35
N GLU A 14 -38.23 -71.60 69.28
CA GLU A 14 -38.05 -72.75 70.17
C GLU A 14 -37.99 -74.09 69.41
N LEU A 15 -38.87 -74.29 68.43
CA LEU A 15 -38.85 -75.48 67.58
C LEU A 15 -37.58 -75.54 66.74
N ASP A 16 -37.16 -74.41 66.18
CA ASP A 16 -35.96 -74.30 65.35
C ASP A 16 -34.67 -74.50 66.15
N THR A 17 -34.57 -73.93 67.35
CA THR A 17 -33.45 -74.16 68.29
C THR A 17 -33.41 -75.59 68.82
N ALA A 18 -34.57 -76.25 68.95
CA ALA A 18 -34.66 -77.68 69.23
C ALA A 18 -34.32 -78.57 68.02
N GLY A 19 -33.90 -77.99 66.87
CA GLY A 19 -33.55 -78.72 65.65
C GLY A 19 -34.74 -79.31 64.90
N GLN A 20 -35.97 -78.96 65.28
CA GLN A 20 -37.20 -79.38 64.61
C GLN A 20 -37.62 -78.34 63.59
N LYS A 21 -38.11 -78.77 62.42
CA LYS A 21 -38.62 -77.82 61.42
C LYS A 21 -39.90 -77.16 61.93
N PRO A 22 -39.97 -75.83 62.12
CA PRO A 22 -41.17 -75.14 62.57
C PRO A 22 -42.19 -75.10 61.42
N THR A 23 -42.92 -76.20 61.27
CA THR A 23 -44.04 -76.30 60.32
C THR A 23 -45.30 -75.67 60.92
N LEU A 24 -46.25 -75.25 60.07
CA LEU A 24 -47.51 -74.67 60.54
C LEU A 24 -48.26 -75.59 61.52
N ALA A 25 -48.19 -76.91 61.30
CA ALA A 25 -48.78 -77.92 62.16
C ALA A 25 -48.05 -78.05 63.51
N ALA A 26 -46.71 -78.04 63.51
CA ALA A 26 -45.91 -78.11 64.73
C ALA A 26 -46.10 -76.88 65.62
N VAL A 27 -46.09 -75.69 65.01
CA VAL A 27 -46.31 -74.41 65.69
C VAL A 27 -47.74 -74.35 66.26
N ARG A 28 -48.76 -74.75 65.49
CA ARG A 28 -50.15 -74.82 65.97
C ARG A 28 -50.33 -75.82 67.12
N LYS A 29 -49.64 -76.97 67.06
CA LYS A 29 -49.68 -78.00 68.11
C LYS A 29 -49.06 -77.49 69.40
N ALA A 30 -47.90 -76.83 69.32
CA ALA A 30 -47.20 -76.25 70.47
C ALA A 30 -47.96 -75.07 71.09
N LEU A 31 -48.68 -74.28 70.29
CA LEU A 31 -49.54 -73.18 70.77
C LEU A 31 -50.92 -73.65 71.30
N GLY A 32 -51.28 -74.93 71.13
CA GLY A 32 -52.56 -75.48 71.59
C GLY A 32 -53.79 -75.06 70.77
N GLY A 33 -53.62 -74.37 69.64
CA GLY A 33 -54.72 -73.89 68.79
C GLY A 33 -54.34 -72.66 67.95
N GLY A 34 -55.29 -72.12 67.17
CA GLY A 34 -55.10 -70.93 66.33
C GLY A 34 -55.52 -71.12 64.87
N SER A 35 -55.86 -70.02 64.18
CA SER A 35 -56.18 -70.05 62.75
C SER A 35 -54.93 -70.32 61.93
N PHE A 36 -55.01 -71.25 60.96
CA PHE A 36 -53.90 -71.53 60.04
C PHE A 36 -53.51 -70.32 59.19
N THR A 37 -54.44 -69.43 58.88
CA THR A 37 -54.17 -68.21 58.11
C THR A 37 -53.25 -67.26 58.88
N THR A 38 -53.59 -66.95 60.13
CA THR A 38 -52.80 -66.10 61.03
C THR A 38 -51.42 -66.68 61.32
N ILE A 39 -51.32 -68.01 61.53
CA ILE A 39 -50.03 -68.67 61.75
C ILE A 39 -49.18 -68.66 60.49
N SER A 40 -49.79 -68.81 59.29
CA SER A 40 -49.05 -68.80 58.03
C SER A 40 -48.45 -67.44 57.69
N GLU A 41 -49.16 -66.35 57.93
CA GLU A 41 -48.68 -64.98 57.73
C GLU A 41 -47.50 -64.69 58.67
N ALA A 42 -47.67 -64.96 59.96
CA ALA A 42 -46.62 -64.80 60.95
C ALA A 42 -45.40 -65.70 60.66
N MET A 43 -45.61 -66.97 60.26
CA MET A 43 -44.50 -67.86 59.91
C MET A 43 -43.76 -67.45 58.63
N ASN A 44 -44.45 -66.87 57.64
CA ASN A 44 -43.79 -66.32 56.45
C ASN A 44 -42.92 -65.12 56.82
N GLU A 45 -43.40 -64.25 57.69
CA GLU A 45 -42.64 -63.11 58.18
C GLU A 45 -41.47 -63.53 59.08
N TRP A 46 -41.67 -64.54 59.94
CA TRP A 46 -40.59 -65.14 60.73
C TRP A 46 -39.51 -65.75 59.82
N ARG A 47 -39.88 -66.51 58.78
CA ARG A 47 -38.92 -67.05 57.80
C ARG A 47 -38.18 -65.95 57.04
N ALA A 48 -38.88 -64.89 56.64
CA ALA A 48 -38.28 -63.74 55.97
C ALA A 48 -37.29 -63.00 56.89
N ARG A 49 -37.63 -62.84 58.17
CA ARG A 49 -36.75 -62.25 59.19
C ARG A 49 -35.52 -63.13 59.47
N LYS A 50 -35.70 -64.46 59.54
CA LYS A 50 -34.59 -65.39 59.71
C LYS A 50 -33.66 -65.39 58.49
N ALA A 51 -34.23 -65.31 57.27
CA ALA A 51 -33.46 -65.23 56.03
C ALA A 51 -32.68 -63.90 55.92
N SER A 52 -33.22 -62.78 56.40
CA SER A 52 -32.50 -61.49 56.39
C SER A 52 -31.47 -61.36 57.51
N GLN A 53 -31.71 -61.98 58.69
CA GLN A 53 -30.72 -62.08 59.76
C GLN A 53 -29.59 -63.05 59.44
N ALA A 54 -29.84 -64.06 58.58
CA ALA A 54 -28.81 -64.89 57.96
C ALA A 54 -28.14 -64.15 56.78
N ALA A 55 -27.71 -62.90 57.01
CA ALA A 55 -26.89 -62.18 56.04
C ALA A 55 -25.68 -63.05 55.68
N PRO A 56 -25.41 -63.32 54.38
CA PRO A 56 -24.23 -64.07 54.00
C PRO A 56 -23.01 -63.34 54.56
N ILE A 57 -22.20 -64.07 55.34
CA ILE A 57 -20.96 -63.57 55.92
C ILE A 57 -20.11 -63.03 54.77
N ARG A 58 -19.93 -61.71 54.71
CA ARG A 58 -18.95 -61.08 53.82
C ARG A 58 -17.60 -61.20 54.50
N GLU A 59 -16.88 -62.26 54.20
CA GLU A 59 -15.49 -62.38 54.64
C GLU A 59 -14.67 -61.24 54.02
N PRO A 60 -13.83 -60.55 54.81
CA PRO A 60 -12.91 -59.56 54.27
C PRO A 60 -12.01 -60.23 53.22
N ALA A 61 -11.74 -59.52 52.13
CA ALA A 61 -10.83 -60.03 51.10
C ALA A 61 -9.51 -60.45 51.75
N PRO A 62 -8.97 -61.65 51.44
CA PRO A 62 -7.70 -62.09 51.99
C PRO A 62 -6.61 -61.04 51.77
N PRO A 63 -5.73 -60.78 52.76
CA PRO A 63 -4.69 -59.74 52.65
C PRO A 63 -3.89 -59.81 51.36
N ALA A 64 -3.52 -61.02 50.91
CA ALA A 64 -2.80 -61.23 49.66
C ALA A 64 -3.52 -60.69 48.41
N VAL A 65 -4.86 -60.74 48.36
CA VAL A 65 -5.62 -60.18 47.22
C VAL A 65 -5.66 -58.66 47.29
N ALA A 66 -5.83 -58.09 48.49
CA ALA A 66 -5.80 -56.65 48.69
C ALA A 66 -4.43 -56.05 48.37
N ASP A 67 -3.35 -56.70 48.82
CA ASP A 67 -1.97 -56.29 48.57
C ASP A 67 -1.67 -56.28 47.06
N ARG A 68 -2.07 -57.33 46.33
CA ARG A 68 -1.87 -57.39 44.87
C ARG A 68 -2.69 -56.33 44.11
N LEU A 69 -3.89 -56.00 44.57
CA LEU A 69 -4.67 -54.91 43.98
C LEU A 69 -4.05 -53.55 44.26
N ALA A 70 -3.48 -53.34 45.45
CA ALA A 70 -2.77 -52.11 45.80
C ALA A 70 -1.48 -51.93 44.99
N GLU A 71 -0.71 -53.00 44.79
CA GLU A 71 0.47 -53.03 43.91
C GLU A 71 0.08 -52.67 42.47
N ALA A 72 -0.90 -53.38 41.89
CA ALA A 72 -1.38 -53.11 40.53
C ALA A 72 -1.94 -51.69 40.38
N GLY A 73 -2.68 -51.18 41.38
CA GLY A 73 -3.17 -49.80 41.39
C GLY A 73 -2.04 -48.77 41.40
N THR A 74 -0.97 -49.04 42.16
CA THR A 74 0.23 -48.19 42.21
C THR A 74 0.97 -48.19 40.88
N GLU A 75 1.14 -49.35 40.25
CA GLU A 75 1.78 -49.48 38.93
C GLU A 75 0.98 -48.73 37.84
N ILE A 76 -0.34 -48.95 37.78
CA ILE A 76 -1.22 -48.27 36.84
C ILE A 76 -1.17 -46.75 37.04
N TRP A 77 -1.20 -46.29 38.31
CA TRP A 77 -1.13 -44.87 38.62
C TRP A 77 0.22 -44.26 38.23
N SER A 78 1.32 -44.97 38.49
CA SER A 78 2.67 -44.55 38.09
C SER A 78 2.77 -44.40 36.56
N LEU A 79 2.30 -45.39 35.79
CA LEU A 79 2.26 -45.33 34.32
C LEU A 79 1.37 -44.19 33.81
N ALA A 80 0.21 -43.96 34.43
CA ALA A 80 -0.67 -42.86 34.05
C ALA A 80 -0.01 -41.49 34.31
N LEU A 81 0.70 -41.34 35.43
CA LEU A 81 1.39 -40.10 35.77
C LEU A 81 2.60 -39.86 34.86
N GLU A 82 3.36 -40.90 34.53
CA GLU A 82 4.47 -40.82 33.57
C GLU A 82 3.99 -40.37 32.20
N LEU A 83 2.91 -40.98 31.68
CA LEU A 83 2.32 -40.60 30.40
C LEU A 83 1.77 -39.16 30.41
N ALA A 84 1.10 -38.77 31.49
CA ALA A 84 0.58 -37.41 31.65
C ALA A 84 1.71 -36.37 31.70
N ASN A 85 2.79 -36.67 32.42
CA ASN A 85 3.95 -35.79 32.51
C ASN A 85 4.71 -35.71 31.18
N ALA A 86 4.89 -36.83 30.48
CA ALA A 86 5.52 -36.86 29.17
C ALA A 86 4.72 -36.04 28.14
N ARG A 87 3.39 -36.20 28.12
CA ARG A 87 2.51 -35.40 27.27
C ARG A 87 2.57 -33.92 27.62
N LEU A 88 2.53 -33.56 28.91
CA LEU A 88 2.63 -32.17 29.36
C LEU A 88 3.98 -31.55 28.99
N ALA A 89 5.08 -32.30 29.10
CA ALA A 89 6.40 -31.85 28.70
C ALA A 89 6.46 -31.58 27.19
N SER A 90 5.94 -32.50 26.37
CA SER A 90 5.87 -32.34 24.92
C SER A 90 5.00 -31.15 24.49
N GLU A 91 3.83 -30.96 25.12
CA GLU A 91 2.96 -29.82 24.82
C GLU A 91 3.61 -28.48 25.21
N ARG A 92 4.36 -28.44 26.32
CA ARG A 92 5.13 -27.24 26.73
C ARG A 92 6.26 -26.93 25.76
N GLU A 93 6.98 -27.93 25.31
CA GLU A 93 8.05 -27.77 24.32
C GLU A 93 7.48 -27.25 22.99
N ALA A 94 6.40 -27.85 22.49
CA ALA A 94 5.73 -27.40 21.27
C ALA A 94 5.20 -25.96 21.40
N LEU A 95 4.63 -25.59 22.54
CA LEU A 95 4.16 -24.22 22.79
C LEU A 95 5.33 -23.23 22.83
N GLU A 96 6.46 -23.61 23.43
CA GLU A 96 7.64 -22.75 23.50
C GLU A 96 8.26 -22.57 22.11
N GLN A 97 8.35 -23.63 21.30
CA GLN A 97 8.76 -23.54 19.91
C GLN A 97 7.85 -22.61 19.11
N ALA A 98 6.53 -22.80 19.20
CA ALA A 98 5.56 -21.95 18.51
C ALA A 98 5.65 -20.47 18.96
N ARG A 99 5.94 -20.22 20.24
CA ARG A 99 6.18 -18.86 20.75
C ARG A 99 7.45 -18.24 20.17
N GLN A 100 8.53 -19.00 20.08
CA GLN A 100 9.79 -18.53 19.50
C GLN A 100 9.64 -18.24 18.00
N GLU A 101 8.96 -19.11 17.26
CA GLU A 101 8.64 -18.90 15.84
C GLU A 101 7.77 -17.66 15.63
N ALA A 102 6.72 -17.47 16.45
CA ALA A 102 5.86 -16.30 16.37
C ALA A 102 6.61 -15.00 16.71
N GLU A 103 7.49 -15.03 17.72
CA GLU A 103 8.33 -13.88 18.08
C GLU A 103 9.33 -13.55 16.96
N GLN A 104 9.94 -14.57 16.35
CA GLN A 104 10.86 -14.39 15.23
C GLN A 104 10.13 -13.79 14.01
N ALA A 105 8.98 -14.35 13.63
CA ALA A 105 8.17 -13.83 12.54
C ALA A 105 7.71 -12.37 12.80
N ARG A 106 7.40 -12.03 14.06
CA ARG A 106 7.06 -10.65 14.44
C ARG A 106 8.24 -9.70 14.26
N ARG A 107 9.46 -10.13 14.60
CA ARG A 107 10.68 -9.32 14.42
C ARG A 107 10.98 -9.11 12.95
N GLU A 108 10.94 -10.17 12.14
CA GLU A 108 11.15 -10.08 10.70
C GLU A 108 10.12 -9.16 10.03
N ALA A 109 8.85 -9.24 10.44
CA ALA A 109 7.81 -8.36 9.94
C ALA A 109 8.04 -6.88 10.35
N ALA A 110 8.53 -6.63 11.56
CA ALA A 110 8.87 -5.28 12.02
C ALA A 110 10.06 -4.71 11.24
N GLU A 111 11.12 -5.50 11.06
CA GLU A 111 12.30 -5.12 10.28
C GLU A 111 11.94 -4.81 8.82
N LEU A 112 11.08 -5.63 8.20
CA LEU A 112 10.59 -5.36 6.85
C LEU A 112 9.73 -4.10 6.79
N ALA A 113 8.88 -3.86 7.79
CA ALA A 113 8.07 -2.64 7.85
C ALA A 113 8.93 -1.38 7.99
N ASP A 114 9.98 -1.42 8.80
CA ASP A 114 10.94 -0.33 8.95
C ASP A 114 11.71 -0.08 7.64
N GLN A 115 12.15 -1.14 6.96
CA GLN A 115 12.80 -1.06 5.65
C GLN A 115 11.89 -0.41 4.60
N LEU A 116 10.65 -0.90 4.47
CA LEU A 116 9.68 -0.36 3.51
C LEU A 116 9.32 1.10 3.82
N THR A 117 9.28 1.48 5.09
CA THR A 117 9.07 2.88 5.50
C THR A 117 10.24 3.75 5.04
N GLY A 118 11.48 3.29 5.23
CA GLY A 118 12.67 3.99 4.74
C GLY A 118 12.69 4.15 3.22
N GLU A 119 12.39 3.07 2.48
CA GLU A 119 12.28 3.12 1.01
C GLU A 119 11.19 4.07 0.53
N LEU A 120 10.04 4.11 1.22
CA LEU A 120 8.94 5.01 0.89
C LEU A 120 9.34 6.47 1.09
N ASP A 121 10.03 6.79 2.17
CA ASP A 121 10.50 8.15 2.45
C ASP A 121 11.60 8.59 1.47
N GLU A 122 12.52 7.70 1.10
CA GLU A 122 13.51 7.96 0.05
C GLU A 122 12.83 8.20 -1.32
N ALA A 123 11.87 7.36 -1.69
CA ALA A 123 11.12 7.51 -2.93
C ALA A 123 10.34 8.84 -2.98
N ARG A 124 9.71 9.25 -1.86
CA ARG A 124 9.03 10.54 -1.74
C ARG A 124 10.01 11.70 -1.90
N ALA A 125 11.15 11.67 -1.20
CA ALA A 125 12.17 12.71 -1.32
C ALA A 125 12.70 12.82 -2.76
N ARG A 126 12.86 11.69 -3.46
CA ARG A 126 13.28 11.66 -4.86
C ARG A 126 12.22 12.24 -5.79
N ILE A 127 10.94 11.94 -5.56
CA ILE A 127 9.82 12.54 -6.33
C ILE A 127 9.81 14.06 -6.13
N GLU A 128 9.91 14.54 -4.90
CA GLU A 128 9.95 15.99 -4.61
C GLU A 128 11.16 16.69 -5.24
N ALA A 129 12.32 16.03 -5.29
CA ALA A 129 13.49 16.54 -5.99
C ALA A 129 13.25 16.62 -7.51
N LEU A 130 12.76 15.54 -8.12
CA LEU A 130 12.46 15.51 -9.56
C LEU A 130 11.36 16.51 -9.95
N GLU A 131 10.36 16.71 -9.10
CA GLU A 131 9.34 17.73 -9.35
C GLU A 131 9.89 19.16 -9.30
N ARG A 132 10.85 19.44 -8.40
CA ARG A 132 11.54 20.73 -8.37
C ARG A 132 12.38 20.94 -9.63
N GLU A 133 13.20 19.96 -10.00
CA GLU A 133 14.01 20.00 -11.22
C GLU A 133 13.13 20.19 -12.47
N ARG A 134 11.99 19.49 -12.54
CA ARG A 134 11.04 19.64 -13.65
C ARG A 134 10.49 21.06 -13.73
N ARG A 135 10.08 21.67 -12.60
CA ARG A 135 9.57 23.05 -12.57
C ARG A 135 10.65 24.05 -12.98
N GLU A 136 11.88 23.87 -12.51
CA GLU A 136 13.02 24.72 -12.90
C GLU A 136 13.31 24.62 -14.41
N ALA A 137 13.30 23.40 -14.96
CA ALA A 137 13.47 23.17 -16.39
C ALA A 137 12.32 23.77 -17.22
N GLU A 138 11.07 23.66 -16.76
CA GLU A 138 9.90 24.28 -17.39
C GLU A 138 10.01 25.81 -17.42
N GLN A 139 10.44 26.42 -16.32
CA GLN A 139 10.67 27.87 -16.23
C GLN A 139 11.82 28.32 -17.14
N ALA A 140 12.94 27.60 -17.14
CA ALA A 140 14.06 27.90 -18.04
C ALA A 140 13.64 27.79 -19.52
N ALA A 141 12.89 26.75 -19.88
CA ALA A 141 12.36 26.57 -21.23
C ALA A 141 11.38 27.69 -21.61
N ALA A 142 10.53 28.15 -20.69
CA ALA A 142 9.66 29.30 -20.94
C ALA A 142 10.47 30.60 -21.15
N GLY A 143 11.50 30.83 -20.34
CA GLY A 143 12.41 31.97 -20.49
C GLY A 143 13.13 31.97 -21.84
N LEU A 144 13.70 30.83 -22.25
CA LEU A 144 14.35 30.68 -23.55
C LEU A 144 13.39 30.90 -24.73
N ARG A 145 12.15 30.41 -24.62
CA ARG A 145 11.12 30.69 -25.65
C ARG A 145 10.80 32.18 -25.76
N GLY A 146 10.73 32.88 -24.63
CA GLY A 146 10.55 34.34 -24.62
C GLY A 146 11.70 35.08 -25.30
N GLN A 147 12.95 34.74 -24.95
CA GLN A 147 14.14 35.31 -25.58
C GLN A 147 14.21 35.04 -27.08
N LEU A 148 13.84 33.84 -27.51
CA LEU A 148 13.78 33.49 -28.93
C LEU A 148 12.75 34.35 -29.68
N ALA A 149 11.56 34.54 -29.11
CA ALA A 149 10.53 35.38 -29.71
C ALA A 149 10.99 36.85 -29.83
N GLU A 150 11.61 37.40 -28.78
CA GLU A 150 12.15 38.75 -28.81
C GLU A 150 13.28 38.89 -29.86
N ALA A 151 14.20 37.93 -29.92
CA ALA A 151 15.26 37.94 -30.93
C ALA A 151 14.71 37.85 -32.36
N GLN A 152 13.65 37.08 -32.59
CA GLN A 152 12.96 36.99 -33.88
C GLN A 152 12.31 38.32 -34.28
N GLU A 153 11.64 39.00 -33.35
CA GLU A 153 11.05 40.33 -33.60
C GLU A 153 12.13 41.37 -33.93
N GLN A 154 13.23 41.38 -33.18
CA GLN A 154 14.37 42.24 -33.44
C GLN A 154 14.99 41.97 -34.82
N ALA A 155 15.13 40.69 -35.20
CA ALA A 155 15.63 40.29 -36.51
C ALA A 155 14.72 40.80 -37.63
N HIS A 156 13.40 40.59 -37.53
CA HIS A 156 12.44 41.09 -38.52
C HIS A 156 12.45 42.62 -38.64
N THR A 157 12.56 43.32 -37.51
CA THR A 157 12.67 44.79 -37.50
C THR A 157 13.95 45.25 -38.19
N ALA A 158 15.09 44.59 -37.92
CA ALA A 158 16.36 44.91 -38.55
C ALA A 158 16.34 44.61 -40.06
N GLU A 159 15.72 43.51 -40.48
CA GLU A 159 15.51 43.15 -41.89
C GLU A 159 14.66 44.20 -42.62
N ALA A 160 13.56 44.65 -42.02
CA ALA A 160 12.70 45.69 -42.58
C ALA A 160 13.47 47.01 -42.77
N ARG A 161 14.20 47.46 -41.74
CA ARG A 161 15.06 48.67 -41.82
C ARG A 161 16.15 48.53 -42.88
N ALA A 162 16.76 47.35 -42.99
CA ALA A 162 17.76 47.10 -44.02
C ALA A 162 17.16 47.18 -45.44
N ALA A 163 15.92 46.74 -45.63
CA ALA A 163 15.21 46.86 -46.91
C ALA A 163 14.84 48.32 -47.24
N GLU A 164 14.40 49.09 -46.24
CA GLU A 164 14.13 50.53 -46.37
C GLU A 164 15.39 51.30 -46.77
N LEU A 165 16.50 51.11 -46.04
CA LEU A 165 17.78 51.77 -46.32
C LEU A 165 18.33 51.41 -47.71
N ARG A 166 18.13 50.17 -48.17
CA ARG A 166 18.49 49.78 -49.55
C ARG A 166 17.68 50.56 -50.58
N THR A 167 16.37 50.70 -50.36
CA THR A 167 15.49 51.46 -51.24
C THR A 167 15.87 52.94 -51.28
N GLU A 168 16.17 53.54 -50.13
CA GLU A 168 16.64 54.93 -50.03
C GLU A 168 17.98 55.12 -50.73
N LEU A 169 18.92 54.18 -50.57
CA LEU A 169 20.22 54.21 -51.22
C LEU A 169 20.09 54.12 -52.76
N ASP A 170 19.24 53.22 -53.25
CA ASP A 170 18.97 53.08 -54.69
C ASP A 170 18.36 54.37 -55.26
N ARG A 171 17.43 54.98 -54.53
CA ARG A 171 16.85 56.28 -54.89
C ARG A 171 17.89 57.39 -54.93
N ALA A 172 18.73 57.50 -53.89
CA ALA A 172 19.79 58.50 -53.84
C ALA A 172 20.81 58.31 -54.98
N HIS A 173 21.13 57.07 -55.34
CA HIS A 173 21.96 56.77 -56.50
C HIS A 173 21.31 57.22 -57.82
N GLN A 174 20.01 56.97 -58.00
CA GLN A 174 19.27 57.43 -59.18
C GLN A 174 19.23 58.97 -59.27
N GLU A 175 18.91 59.66 -58.17
CA GLU A 175 18.89 61.12 -58.09
C GLU A 175 20.29 61.71 -58.37
N SER A 176 21.36 61.10 -57.85
CA SER A 176 22.74 61.50 -58.14
C SER A 176 23.11 61.32 -59.61
N ALA A 177 22.69 60.21 -60.24
CA ALA A 177 22.91 59.97 -61.66
C ALA A 177 22.17 60.99 -62.54
N GLN A 178 20.91 61.29 -62.21
CA GLN A 178 20.11 62.31 -62.90
C GLN A 178 20.73 63.70 -62.77
N ALA A 179 21.17 64.10 -61.57
CA ALA A 179 21.82 65.38 -61.35
C ALA A 179 23.14 65.52 -62.13
N ARG A 180 23.92 64.43 -62.24
CA ARG A 180 25.14 64.40 -63.06
C ARG A 180 24.82 64.55 -64.54
N GLN A 181 23.76 63.91 -65.03
CA GLN A 181 23.31 64.04 -66.41
C GLN A 181 22.85 65.47 -66.71
N ALA A 182 21.96 66.03 -65.88
CA ALA A 182 21.49 67.40 -66.05
C ALA A 182 22.64 68.43 -66.00
N LEU A 183 23.64 68.21 -65.14
CA LEU A 183 24.84 69.04 -65.10
C LEU A 183 25.68 68.93 -66.39
N ALA A 184 25.77 67.74 -66.99
CA ALA A 184 26.46 67.54 -68.26
C ALA A 184 25.74 68.27 -69.40
N GLU A 185 24.41 68.12 -69.48
CA GLU A 185 23.54 68.81 -70.45
C GLU A 185 23.66 70.34 -70.31
N ALA A 186 23.54 70.87 -69.08
CA ALA A 186 23.70 72.30 -68.83
C ALA A 186 25.09 72.84 -69.20
N ARG A 187 26.15 72.03 -69.02
CA ARG A 187 27.51 72.41 -69.44
C ARG A 187 27.63 72.45 -70.96
N GLU A 188 27.02 71.51 -71.67
CA GLU A 188 26.99 71.47 -73.13
C GLU A 188 26.21 72.65 -73.71
N GLU A 189 25.04 72.96 -73.14
CA GLU A 189 24.25 74.15 -73.50
C GLU A 189 25.04 75.44 -73.24
N ALA A 190 25.67 75.56 -72.07
CA ALA A 190 26.50 76.72 -71.73
C ALA A 190 27.72 76.86 -72.65
N ALA A 191 28.34 75.76 -73.08
CA ALA A 191 29.41 75.77 -74.08
C ALA A 191 28.90 76.23 -75.45
N THR A 192 27.74 75.73 -75.87
CA THR A 192 27.09 76.11 -77.14
C THR A 192 26.71 77.59 -77.16
N LEU A 193 26.08 78.10 -76.11
CA LEU A 193 25.72 79.52 -76.00
C LEU A 193 26.97 80.42 -75.98
N ARG A 194 28.02 80.00 -75.30
CA ARG A 194 29.31 80.72 -75.28
C ARG A 194 29.93 80.79 -76.67
N GLY A 195 29.96 79.67 -77.40
CA GLY A 195 30.40 79.65 -78.80
C GLY A 195 29.54 80.54 -79.72
N ARG A 196 28.22 80.60 -79.52
CA ARG A 196 27.33 81.51 -80.28
C ARG A 196 27.59 82.98 -79.93
N LEU A 197 27.86 83.30 -78.66
CA LEU A 197 28.21 84.66 -78.23
C LEU A 197 29.57 85.09 -78.78
N GLU A 198 30.56 84.21 -78.78
CA GLU A 198 31.86 84.43 -79.43
C GLU A 198 31.70 84.67 -80.93
N ALA A 199 30.96 83.82 -81.64
CA ALA A 199 30.69 84.02 -83.06
C ALA A 199 29.93 85.33 -83.35
N SER A 200 28.96 85.69 -82.51
CA SER A 200 28.19 86.94 -82.63
C SER A 200 29.07 88.17 -82.35
N SER A 201 29.95 88.10 -81.35
CA SER A 201 30.89 89.19 -81.04
C SER A 201 31.93 89.36 -82.13
N GLU A 202 32.43 88.27 -82.73
CA GLU A 202 33.29 88.30 -83.92
C GLU A 202 32.57 88.91 -85.13
N GLN A 203 31.30 88.55 -85.38
CA GLN A 203 30.48 89.17 -86.42
C GLN A 203 30.30 90.67 -86.20
N MET A 204 29.99 91.09 -84.97
CA MET A 204 29.90 92.51 -84.60
C MET A 204 31.24 93.23 -84.79
N ALA A 205 32.36 92.63 -84.36
CA ALA A 205 33.70 93.20 -84.56
C ALA A 205 34.05 93.33 -86.04
N ALA A 206 33.73 92.34 -86.87
CA ALA A 206 33.92 92.39 -88.32
C ALA A 206 33.05 93.47 -88.99
N LEU A 207 31.80 93.65 -88.54
CA LEU A 207 30.92 94.72 -89.00
C LEU A 207 31.44 96.09 -88.60
N ILE A 208 31.90 96.26 -87.35
CA ILE A 208 32.55 97.49 -86.87
C ILE A 208 33.82 97.77 -87.67
N ALA A 209 34.66 96.78 -87.95
CA ALA A 209 35.86 96.95 -88.77
C ALA A 209 35.54 97.34 -90.22
N ARG A 210 34.42 96.87 -90.77
CA ARG A 210 33.93 97.25 -92.10
C ARG A 210 33.30 98.65 -92.13
N LEU A 211 32.78 99.12 -91.00
CA LEU A 211 32.26 100.47 -90.79
C LEU A 211 33.34 101.46 -90.32
N ALA A 212 34.49 100.98 -89.87
CA ALA A 212 35.65 101.80 -89.55
C ALA A 212 36.26 102.37 -90.86
N PRO A 213 36.51 103.68 -90.95
CA PRO A 213 37.10 104.27 -92.15
C PRO A 213 38.51 103.72 -92.36
N SER A 214 38.80 103.26 -93.58
CA SER A 214 40.18 103.02 -94.01
C SER A 214 40.92 104.36 -93.95
N ASP A 215 41.85 104.49 -93.01
CA ASP A 215 42.67 105.69 -92.85
C ASP A 215 43.25 106.13 -94.19
N GLY A 216 43.06 107.41 -94.51
CA GLY A 216 43.92 108.05 -95.47
C GLY A 216 45.37 107.92 -95.00
N GLN A 217 46.27 107.57 -95.91
CA GLN A 217 46.91 108.60 -96.73
C GLN A 217 48.20 108.09 -97.39
N GLY A 218 48.37 108.44 -98.67
CA GLY A 218 49.65 108.37 -99.40
C GLY A 218 49.49 108.02 -100.88
N ARG A 219 48.72 108.78 -101.70
CA ARG A 219 49.00 110.10 -102.32
C ARG A 219 50.06 110.06 -103.46
N GLY A 220 49.59 110.16 -104.72
CA GLY A 220 50.38 110.45 -105.94
C GLY A 220 50.98 109.21 -106.62
N ARG A 221 51.01 109.05 -107.95
CA ARG A 221 50.93 110.01 -109.07
C ARG A 221 50.65 109.29 -110.40
N LYS A 222 50.01 110.06 -111.30
CA LYS A 222 49.72 109.86 -112.73
C LYS A 222 48.45 109.08 -113.08
#